data_AF-A0A644Z4K3-F1
#
_entry.id   AF-A0A644Z4K3-F1
#
_cell.length_a   1.000
_cell.length_b   1.000
_cell.length_c   1.000
_cell.angle_alpha   90.00
_cell.angle_beta   90.00
_cell.angle_gamma   90.00
#
_symmetry.space_group_name_H-M   'P 1'
#
loop_
_entity.id
_entity.type
_entity.pdbx_description
1 polymer ?
#
loop_
_entity_poly.entity_id
_entity_poly.type
_entity_poly.pdbx_seq_one_letter_code
_entity_poly.pdbx_strand_id
1 'polypeptide(L)'
;MNNFQKTLCSVLEQQSESLEFISTGLNKLKCIYKGVVYDSYCDLPKTARFAIARSIQPYSAVYTQLRQSYGVIEAEERLCWCLFGSFDSSADISEGRAHYEIASHCEKCQYEKPFCNRVLSHLTQRQQECFLLMKKGMTDKEVANALGISNLTVIKHMNNAVERVREISGSNITRQYIINQLNLAGL
;
A
#
# COMPACT_ATOMS: atom_id res chain seq x y z
N MET A 1 -8.87 -19.54 17.98
CA MET A 1 -9.30 -18.30 17.30
C MET A 1 -10.39 -17.66 18.15
N ASN A 2 -10.17 -16.45 18.67
CA ASN A 2 -11.05 -15.73 19.61
C ASN A 2 -12.37 -15.31 18.92
N ASN A 3 -13.50 -15.29 19.65
CA ASN A 3 -14.82 -14.83 19.17
C ASN A 3 -14.76 -13.45 18.47
N PHE A 4 -13.94 -12.52 18.96
CA PHE A 4 -13.67 -11.24 18.31
C PHE A 4 -13.07 -11.42 16.92
N GLN A 5 -12.10 -12.32 16.75
CA GLN A 5 -11.49 -12.63 15.46
C GLN A 5 -12.47 -13.30 14.50
N LYS A 6 -13.34 -14.18 14.99
CA LYS A 6 -14.42 -14.78 14.18
C LYS A 6 -15.47 -13.75 13.76
N THR A 7 -15.89 -12.87 14.67
CA THR A 7 -16.83 -11.78 14.36
C THR A 7 -16.19 -10.79 13.38
N LEU A 8 -14.92 -10.43 13.60
CA LEU A 8 -14.15 -9.57 12.71
C LEU A 8 -14.04 -10.20 11.31
N CYS A 9 -13.66 -11.48 11.19
CA CYS A 9 -13.64 -12.19 9.91
C CYS A 9 -15.02 -12.25 9.24
N SER A 10 -16.09 -12.58 9.98
CA SER A 10 -17.45 -12.63 9.42
C SER A 10 -17.95 -11.25 8.94
N VAL A 11 -17.51 -10.18 9.60
CA VAL A 11 -17.85 -8.80 9.25
C VAL A 11 -16.96 -8.28 8.11
N LEU A 12 -15.72 -8.76 8.01
CA LEU A 12 -14.77 -8.47 6.94
C LEU A 12 -15.17 -9.16 5.61
N GLU A 13 -15.71 -10.37 5.68
CA GLU A 13 -16.11 -11.17 4.50
C GLU A 13 -17.45 -10.72 3.90
N GLN A 14 -18.34 -10.05 4.66
CA GLN A 14 -19.73 -9.77 4.21
C GLN A 14 -20.04 -8.32 3.81
N GLN A 15 -19.11 -7.36 3.91
CA GLN A 15 -19.44 -5.93 3.74
C GLN A 15 -18.52 -5.11 2.84
N SER A 16 -17.58 -5.77 2.16
CA SER A 16 -16.69 -5.13 1.17
C SER A 16 -17.10 -5.45 -0.27
N GLU A 17 -18.19 -6.21 -0.45
CA GLU A 17 -18.72 -6.54 -1.78
C GLU A 17 -19.03 -5.24 -2.56
N SER A 18 -18.47 -5.14 -3.76
CA SER A 18 -18.68 -4.04 -4.70
C SER A 18 -18.06 -2.68 -4.32
N LEU A 19 -16.97 -2.62 -3.55
CA LEU A 19 -16.13 -1.42 -3.48
C LEU A 19 -14.98 -1.51 -4.47
N GLU A 20 -14.90 -0.57 -5.39
CA GLU A 20 -13.83 -0.44 -6.36
C GLU A 20 -13.26 0.97 -6.33
N PHE A 21 -11.94 1.09 -6.49
CA PHE A 21 -11.24 2.35 -6.67
C PHE A 21 -10.62 2.38 -8.04
N ILE A 22 -10.75 3.52 -8.71
CA ILE A 22 -10.19 3.76 -10.04
C ILE A 22 -9.58 5.14 -10.05
N SER A 23 -8.29 5.23 -10.33
CA SER A 23 -7.62 6.50 -10.56
C SER A 23 -7.84 6.94 -12.01
N THR A 24 -8.51 8.08 -12.23
CA THR A 24 -8.89 8.55 -13.59
C THR A 24 -8.05 9.71 -14.10
N GLY A 25 -6.84 9.88 -13.55
CA GLY A 25 -5.90 10.92 -13.91
C GLY A 25 -5.30 11.61 -12.69
N LEU A 26 -4.59 12.71 -12.93
CA LEU A 26 -3.91 13.45 -11.86
C LEU A 26 -4.91 13.86 -10.80
N ASN A 27 -4.75 13.29 -9.60
CA ASN A 27 -5.51 13.69 -8.42
C ASN A 27 -7.03 13.51 -8.54
N LYS A 28 -7.51 12.57 -9.38
CA LYS A 28 -8.92 12.13 -9.42
C LYS A 28 -9.11 10.65 -9.09
N LEU A 29 -9.65 10.38 -7.90
CA LEU A 29 -9.97 9.04 -7.42
C LEU A 29 -11.47 8.86 -7.58
N LYS A 30 -11.86 7.96 -8.47
CA LYS A 30 -13.25 7.50 -8.57
C LYS A 30 -13.43 6.30 -7.68
N CYS A 31 -14.57 6.27 -7.01
CA CYS A 31 -14.94 5.16 -6.18
C CYS A 31 -16.26 4.60 -6.70
N ILE A 32 -16.33 3.30 -6.92
CA ILE A 32 -17.58 2.61 -7.21
C ILE A 32 -17.96 1.85 -5.96
N TYR A 33 -19.16 2.12 -5.43
CA TYR A 33 -19.67 1.38 -4.28
C TYR A 33 -21.09 0.92 -4.58
N LYS A 34 -21.29 -0.41 -4.62
CA LYS A 34 -22.58 -1.04 -4.94
C LYS A 34 -23.18 -0.54 -6.26
N GLY A 35 -22.33 -0.37 -7.28
CA GLY A 35 -22.73 0.08 -8.62
C GLY A 35 -22.96 1.59 -8.76
N VAL A 36 -22.81 2.37 -7.68
CA VAL A 36 -22.88 3.84 -7.73
C VAL A 36 -21.48 4.43 -7.83
N VAL A 37 -21.29 5.35 -8.77
CA VAL A 37 -20.03 6.06 -8.99
C VAL A 37 -19.99 7.33 -8.15
N TYR A 38 -18.88 7.53 -7.45
CA TYR A 38 -18.57 8.71 -6.66
C TYR A 38 -17.29 9.37 -7.20
N ASP A 39 -17.38 10.64 -7.58
CA ASP A 39 -16.25 11.42 -8.13
C ASP A 39 -15.40 12.09 -7.04
N SER A 40 -15.89 12.13 -5.79
CA SER A 40 -15.14 12.63 -4.64
C SER A 40 -15.16 11.64 -3.49
N TYR A 41 -14.04 11.54 -2.78
CA TYR A 41 -13.93 10.76 -1.55
C TYR A 41 -14.93 11.22 -0.49
N CYS A 42 -15.18 12.53 -0.39
CA CYS A 42 -16.08 13.13 0.58
C CYS A 42 -17.54 12.68 0.41
N ASP A 43 -17.92 12.31 -0.81
CA ASP A 43 -19.28 11.90 -1.15
C ASP A 43 -19.55 10.43 -0.83
N LEU A 44 -18.52 9.67 -0.45
CA LEU A 44 -18.66 8.26 -0.12
C LEU A 44 -19.56 8.04 1.11
N PRO A 45 -20.53 7.13 1.02
CA PRO A 45 -21.38 6.79 2.15
C PRO A 45 -20.52 6.23 3.28
N LYS A 46 -20.94 6.45 4.53
CA LYS A 46 -20.21 6.00 5.72
C LYS A 46 -19.83 4.52 5.64
N THR A 47 -20.71 3.67 5.10
CA THR A 47 -20.44 2.24 4.91
C THR A 47 -19.26 1.94 3.99
N ALA A 48 -19.10 2.70 2.91
CA ALA A 48 -17.94 2.56 2.02
C ALA A 48 -16.66 3.02 2.73
N ARG A 49 -16.71 4.13 3.45
CA ARG A 49 -15.59 4.61 4.28
C ARG A 49 -15.20 3.65 5.39
N PHE A 50 -16.14 2.91 5.96
CA PHE A 50 -15.84 1.80 6.89
C PHE A 50 -15.11 0.64 6.21
N ALA A 51 -15.49 0.26 4.98
CA ALA A 51 -14.76 -0.76 4.23
C ALA A 51 -13.32 -0.31 3.95
N ILE A 52 -13.14 0.97 3.58
CA ILE A 52 -11.82 1.58 3.39
C ILE A 52 -11.00 1.56 4.67
N ALA A 53 -11.58 1.99 5.79
CA ALA A 53 -10.95 2.00 7.10
C ALA A 53 -10.37 0.61 7.50
N ARG A 54 -10.99 -0.47 7.02
CA ARG A 54 -10.50 -1.84 7.21
C ARG A 54 -9.33 -2.16 6.31
N SER A 55 -9.40 -1.82 5.02
CA SER A 55 -8.28 -2.00 4.08
C SER A 55 -7.04 -1.20 4.48
N ILE A 56 -7.21 -0.03 5.11
CA ILE A 56 -6.10 0.79 5.61
C ILE A 56 -5.64 0.39 7.02
N GLN A 57 -6.26 -0.59 7.68
CA GLN A 57 -5.92 -0.98 9.06
C GLN A 57 -4.45 -1.35 9.26
N PRO A 58 -3.76 -2.03 8.32
CA PRO A 58 -2.31 -2.26 8.41
C PRO A 58 -1.50 -0.97 8.51
N TYR A 59 -2.03 0.13 7.97
CA TYR A 59 -1.43 1.46 7.91
C TYR A 59 -1.90 2.38 9.05
N SER A 60 -2.43 1.85 10.16
CA SER A 60 -3.06 2.66 11.22
C SER A 60 -2.13 3.69 11.88
N ALA A 61 -0.84 3.35 12.02
CA ALA A 61 0.17 4.26 12.56
C ALA A 61 0.34 5.49 11.65
N VAL A 62 0.38 5.25 10.34
CA VAL A 62 0.46 6.27 9.30
C VAL A 62 -0.81 7.11 9.26
N TYR A 63 -1.97 6.44 9.28
CA TYR A 63 -3.26 7.11 9.33
C TYR A 63 -3.36 8.07 10.52
N THR A 64 -2.83 7.68 11.67
CA THR A 64 -2.86 8.51 12.88
C THR A 64 -2.01 9.77 12.71
N GLN A 65 -0.81 9.66 12.11
CA GLN A 65 0.03 10.81 11.81
C GLN A 65 -0.67 11.77 10.83
N LEU A 66 -1.23 11.24 9.75
CA LEU A 66 -1.97 12.06 8.79
C LEU A 66 -3.18 12.72 9.41
N ARG A 67 -3.95 11.98 10.21
CA ARG A 67 -5.14 12.50 10.86
C ARG A 67 -4.79 13.66 11.79
N GLN A 68 -3.64 13.62 12.46
CA GLN A 68 -3.18 14.73 13.30
C GLN A 68 -2.85 15.97 12.48
N SER A 69 -2.29 15.80 11.28
CA SER A 69 -1.88 16.91 10.42
C SER A 69 -3.01 17.48 9.54
N TYR A 70 -3.91 16.63 9.03
CA TYR A 70 -4.86 16.97 7.96
C TYR A 70 -6.32 16.66 8.31
N GLY A 71 -6.58 16.03 9.46
CA GLY A 71 -7.93 15.58 9.83
C GLY A 71 -8.32 14.24 9.18
N VAL A 72 -9.50 13.73 9.55
CA VAL A 72 -9.92 12.35 9.25
C VAL A 72 -10.12 12.11 7.75
N ILE A 73 -10.93 12.94 7.10
CA ILE A 73 -11.34 12.71 5.70
C ILE A 73 -10.13 12.80 4.77
N GLU A 74 -9.34 13.86 4.91
CA GLU A 74 -8.18 14.08 4.06
C GLU A 74 -7.09 13.02 4.31
N ALA A 75 -6.93 12.54 5.55
CA ALA A 75 -6.03 11.44 5.85
C ALA A 75 -6.44 10.13 5.14
N GLU A 76 -7.73 9.80 5.15
CA GLU A 76 -8.24 8.59 4.47
C GLU A 76 -8.08 8.69 2.95
N GLU A 77 -8.45 9.82 2.36
CA GLU A 77 -8.31 10.08 0.93
C GLU A 77 -6.85 10.01 0.48
N ARG A 78 -5.94 10.66 1.20
CA ARG A 78 -4.48 10.62 0.94
C ARG A 78 -3.93 9.20 1.02
N LEU A 79 -4.37 8.40 1.98
CA LEU A 79 -3.98 7.00 2.09
C LEU A 79 -4.48 6.18 0.91
N CYS A 80 -5.72 6.38 0.47
CA CYS A 80 -6.26 5.69 -0.71
C CYS A 80 -5.44 6.02 -1.96
N TRP A 81 -5.10 7.29 -2.18
CA TRP A 81 -4.23 7.72 -3.27
C TRP A 81 -2.87 7.01 -3.32
N CYS A 82 -2.27 6.76 -2.17
CA CYS A 82 -0.93 6.22 -2.10
C CYS A 82 -0.88 4.69 -2.13
N LEU A 83 -1.99 4.03 -1.82
CA LEU A 83 -2.10 2.57 -1.70
C LEU A 83 -2.85 1.91 -2.86
N PHE A 84 -3.74 2.66 -3.52
CA PHE A 84 -4.69 2.20 -4.53
C PHE A 84 -4.65 3.15 -5.74
N GLY A 85 -3.48 3.71 -6.07
CA GLY A 85 -3.39 4.80 -7.03
C GLY A 85 -2.39 4.52 -8.13
N SER A 86 -2.80 3.83 -9.20
CA SER A 86 -2.00 3.76 -10.42
C SER A 86 -2.66 4.58 -11.53
N PHE A 87 -1.90 5.05 -12.53
CA PHE A 87 -2.51 5.67 -13.73
C PHE A 87 -2.99 4.57 -14.67
N ASP A 88 -3.99 3.81 -14.24
CA ASP A 88 -4.57 2.76 -15.07
C ASP A 88 -6.10 2.84 -15.07
N SER A 89 -6.71 1.95 -15.86
CA SER A 89 -8.16 1.83 -16.01
C SER A 89 -8.70 0.61 -15.26
N SER A 90 -7.91 0.02 -14.36
CA SER A 90 -8.26 -1.17 -13.58
C SER A 90 -8.77 -0.77 -12.19
N ALA A 91 -9.52 -1.66 -11.55
CA ALA A 91 -9.94 -1.46 -10.18
C ALA A 91 -8.86 -1.92 -9.20
N ASP A 92 -8.36 -1.02 -8.35
CA ASP A 92 -7.37 -1.33 -7.32
C ASP A 92 -7.96 -2.16 -6.17
N ILE A 93 -9.28 -2.14 -6.00
CA ILE A 93 -10.01 -3.05 -5.13
C ILE A 93 -11.05 -3.73 -5.99
N SER A 94 -11.06 -5.07 -6.03
CA SER A 94 -12.06 -5.86 -6.75
C SER A 94 -12.50 -7.05 -5.90
N GLU A 95 -13.82 -7.31 -5.85
CA GLU A 95 -14.38 -8.44 -5.10
C GLU A 95 -13.89 -8.55 -3.64
N GLY A 96 -13.69 -7.41 -2.98
CA GLY A 96 -13.20 -7.33 -1.60
C GLY A 96 -11.70 -7.65 -1.44
N ARG A 97 -10.96 -7.85 -2.53
CA ARG A 97 -9.50 -8.00 -2.54
C ARG A 97 -8.85 -6.68 -2.94
N ALA A 98 -7.99 -6.18 -2.07
CA ALA A 98 -7.17 -5.02 -2.35
C ALA A 98 -5.92 -5.44 -3.12
N HIS A 99 -5.74 -4.86 -4.29
CA HIS A 99 -4.51 -4.86 -5.06
C HIS A 99 -3.74 -3.60 -4.65
N TYR A 100 -2.80 -3.78 -3.72
CA TYR A 100 -1.99 -2.66 -3.25
C TYR A 100 -0.94 -2.34 -4.29
N GLU A 101 -1.19 -1.27 -5.04
CA GLU A 101 -0.20 -0.65 -5.89
C GLU A 101 0.31 0.59 -5.16
N ILE A 102 1.54 0.52 -4.66
CA ILE A 102 2.15 1.69 -4.04
C ILE A 102 2.58 2.60 -5.17
N ALA A 103 1.63 3.42 -5.54
CA ALA A 103 1.68 4.49 -6.50
C ALA A 103 3.04 5.21 -6.50
N SER A 104 3.83 5.02 -7.56
CA SER A 104 4.93 5.93 -7.89
C SER A 104 4.40 7.21 -8.55
N HIS A 105 3.30 7.78 -8.03
CA HIS A 105 2.54 8.85 -8.68
C HIS A 105 3.25 10.22 -8.69
N CYS A 106 4.58 10.32 -8.60
CA CYS A 106 5.21 11.60 -8.31
C CYS A 106 6.46 11.98 -9.11
N GLU A 107 6.22 12.58 -10.26
CA GLU A 107 6.89 13.85 -10.62
C GLU A 107 6.23 15.06 -9.93
N LYS A 108 4.89 15.07 -9.75
CA LYS A 108 4.12 16.17 -9.10
C LYS A 108 3.03 15.65 -8.14
N CYS A 109 3.40 15.34 -6.90
CA CYS A 109 2.43 15.02 -5.84
C CYS A 109 1.80 16.32 -5.31
N GLN A 110 0.48 16.44 -5.38
CA GLN A 110 -0.25 17.59 -4.82
C GLN A 110 -0.16 17.71 -3.29
N TYR A 111 0.29 16.64 -2.63
CA TYR A 111 0.34 16.51 -1.18
C TYR A 111 1.77 16.60 -0.61
N GLU A 112 2.75 17.05 -1.41
CA GLU A 112 4.15 17.24 -0.99
C GLU A 112 4.92 15.95 -0.63
N LYS A 113 4.57 14.82 -1.25
CA LYS A 113 5.31 13.54 -1.15
C LYS A 113 5.48 12.91 0.26
N PRO A 114 4.61 13.10 1.27
CA PRO A 114 4.78 12.45 2.58
C PRO A 114 4.77 10.91 2.47
N PHE A 115 4.21 10.38 1.38
CA PHE A 115 4.17 8.96 1.04
C PHE A 115 5.16 8.53 -0.04
N CYS A 116 5.51 9.41 -0.97
CA CYS A 116 6.31 9.05 -2.14
C CYS A 116 7.78 8.79 -1.80
N ASN A 117 8.25 9.27 -0.63
CA ASN A 117 9.58 8.97 -0.09
C ASN A 117 9.70 7.55 0.48
N ARG A 118 8.66 6.72 0.38
CA ARG A 118 8.74 5.32 0.77
C ARG A 118 9.62 4.56 -0.22
N VAL A 119 10.59 3.83 0.33
CA VAL A 119 11.51 2.94 -0.39
C VAL A 119 10.84 2.12 -1.49
N LEU A 120 9.62 1.62 -1.26
CA LEU A 120 8.91 0.71 -2.15
C LEU A 120 8.62 1.24 -3.55
N SER A 121 8.29 2.52 -3.70
CA SER A 121 8.00 3.12 -5.02
C SER A 121 9.24 3.11 -5.92
N HIS A 122 10.42 2.99 -5.31
CA HIS A 122 11.70 2.87 -6.00
C HIS A 122 12.08 1.42 -6.25
N LEU A 123 11.39 0.44 -5.67
CA LEU A 123 11.71 -0.98 -5.88
C LEU A 123 10.87 -1.55 -7.01
N THR A 124 11.47 -2.39 -7.85
CA THR A 124 10.69 -3.19 -8.82
C THR A 124 9.83 -4.21 -8.08
N GLN A 125 8.76 -4.70 -8.71
CA GLN A 125 7.89 -5.73 -8.12
C GLN A 125 8.67 -6.89 -7.51
N ARG A 126 9.67 -7.42 -8.24
CA ARG A 126 10.46 -8.55 -7.75
C ARG A 126 11.35 -8.20 -6.54
N GLN A 127 11.81 -6.95 -6.45
CA GLN A 127 12.53 -6.46 -5.29
C GLN A 127 11.60 -6.29 -4.08
N GLN A 128 10.39 -5.78 -4.29
CA GLN A 128 9.37 -5.64 -3.25
C GLN A 128 9.01 -7.01 -2.66
N GLU A 129 8.74 -8.01 -3.51
CA GLU A 129 8.43 -9.38 -3.10
C GLU A 129 9.54 -9.98 -2.21
N CYS A 130 10.81 -9.80 -2.59
CA CYS A 130 11.95 -10.26 -1.79
C CYS A 130 11.96 -9.62 -0.39
N PHE A 131 11.79 -8.29 -0.32
CA PHE A 131 11.81 -7.57 0.96
C PHE A 131 10.59 -7.86 1.84
N LEU A 132 9.41 -8.08 1.25
CA LEU A 132 8.20 -8.47 1.98
C LEU A 132 8.36 -9.85 2.64
N LEU A 133 9.03 -10.79 1.98
CA LEU A 133 9.34 -12.10 2.56
C LEU A 133 10.43 -12.00 3.64
N MET A 134 11.48 -11.21 3.43
CA MET A 134 12.50 -10.99 4.46
C MET A 134 11.95 -10.31 5.71
N LYS A 135 11.00 -9.37 5.55
CA LYS A 135 10.33 -8.76 6.69
C LYS A 135 9.62 -9.80 7.57
N LYS A 136 9.14 -10.89 6.99
CA LYS A 136 8.54 -12.03 7.73
C LYS A 136 9.59 -12.89 8.46
N GLY A 137 10.85 -12.48 8.46
CA GLY A 137 11.96 -13.19 9.10
C GLY A 137 12.62 -14.23 8.21
N MET A 138 12.29 -14.30 6.92
CA MET A 138 12.86 -15.27 6.00
C MET A 138 14.29 -14.89 5.61
N THR A 139 15.16 -15.89 5.56
CA THR A 139 16.53 -15.79 5.04
C THR A 139 16.55 -15.74 3.52
N ASP A 140 17.66 -15.26 2.92
CA ASP A 140 17.83 -15.21 1.46
C ASP A 140 17.56 -16.58 0.78
N LYS A 141 17.92 -17.69 1.44
CA LYS A 141 17.65 -19.06 0.96
C LYS A 141 16.15 -19.40 0.98
N GLU A 142 15.46 -19.03 2.04
CA GLU A 142 14.02 -19.29 2.17
C GLU A 142 13.22 -18.42 1.20
N VAL A 143 13.63 -17.17 1.01
CA VAL A 143 13.07 -16.27 -0.02
C VAL A 143 13.26 -16.86 -1.42
N ALA A 144 14.46 -17.36 -1.71
CA ALA A 144 14.78 -17.99 -2.99
C ALA A 144 13.86 -19.19 -3.27
N ASN A 145 13.68 -20.07 -2.27
CA ASN A 145 12.78 -21.21 -2.34
C ASN A 145 11.32 -20.78 -2.54
N ALA A 146 10.85 -19.78 -1.78
CA ALA A 146 9.48 -19.29 -1.87
C ALA A 146 9.15 -18.64 -3.23
N LEU A 147 10.14 -18.00 -3.86
CA LEU A 147 9.99 -17.32 -5.14
C LEU A 147 10.38 -18.18 -6.35
N GLY A 148 10.89 -19.40 -6.14
CA GLY A 148 11.33 -20.29 -7.22
C GLY A 148 12.52 -19.76 -8.02
N ILE A 149 13.43 -19.02 -7.38
CA ILE A 149 14.62 -18.42 -8.01
C ILE A 149 15.90 -18.82 -7.27
N SER A 150 17.07 -18.56 -7.86
CA SER A 150 18.34 -18.87 -7.18
C SER A 150 18.61 -17.92 -6.00
N ASN A 151 19.31 -18.40 -4.97
CA ASN A 151 19.78 -17.58 -3.85
C ASN A 151 20.62 -16.38 -4.32
N LEU A 152 21.45 -16.58 -5.36
CA LEU A 152 22.24 -15.50 -5.95
C LEU A 152 21.35 -14.42 -6.60
N THR A 153 20.24 -14.82 -7.22
CA THR A 153 19.26 -13.91 -7.81
C THR A 153 18.59 -13.06 -6.73
N VAL A 154 18.23 -13.65 -5.58
CA VAL A 154 17.69 -12.89 -4.43
C VAL A 154 18.70 -11.86 -3.96
N ILE A 155 19.94 -12.27 -3.69
CA ILE A 155 21.02 -11.36 -3.25
C ILE A 155 21.18 -10.19 -4.23
N LYS A 156 21.13 -10.47 -5.54
CA LYS A 156 21.22 -9.44 -6.59
C LYS A 156 20.02 -8.48 -6.57
N HIS A 157 18.78 -8.99 -6.45
CA HIS A 157 17.60 -8.13 -6.32
C HIS A 157 17.71 -7.20 -5.11
N MET A 158 18.13 -7.74 -3.98
CA MET A 158 18.27 -7.01 -2.72
C MET A 158 19.37 -5.94 -2.77
N ASN A 159 20.52 -6.25 -3.38
CA ASN A 159 21.60 -5.28 -3.53
C ASN A 159 21.21 -4.15 -4.50
N ASN A 160 20.58 -4.49 -5.63
CA ASN A 160 20.10 -3.51 -6.60
C ASN A 160 19.01 -2.60 -6.01
N ALA A 161 18.19 -3.13 -5.11
CA ALA A 161 17.18 -2.37 -4.39
C ALA A 161 17.81 -1.36 -3.42
N VAL A 162 18.79 -1.80 -2.63
CA VAL A 162 19.55 -0.91 -1.73
C VAL A 162 20.22 0.21 -2.52
N GLU A 163 20.87 -0.10 -3.64
CA GLU A 163 21.57 0.89 -4.45
C GLU A 163 20.61 1.91 -5.05
N ARG A 164 19.49 1.45 -5.63
CA ARG A 164 18.49 2.36 -6.20
C ARG A 164 17.91 3.32 -5.16
N VAL A 165 17.64 2.84 -3.96
CA VAL A 165 17.12 3.69 -2.88
C VAL A 165 18.19 4.67 -2.42
N ARG A 166 19.46 4.25 -2.37
CA ARG A 166 20.59 5.12 -2.04
C ARG A 166 20.75 6.26 -3.04
N GLU A 167 20.70 5.97 -4.34
CA GLU A 167 20.79 6.97 -5.41
C GLU A 167 19.72 8.06 -5.26
N ILE A 168 18.50 7.68 -4.88
CA ILE A 168 17.37 8.61 -4.79
C ILE A 168 17.37 9.37 -3.46
N SER A 169 17.73 8.72 -2.36
CA SER A 169 17.69 9.31 -1.02
C SER A 169 18.96 10.08 -0.63
N GLY A 170 20.06 9.92 -1.37
CA GLY A 170 21.35 10.53 -1.06
C GLY A 170 21.94 10.13 0.30
N SER A 171 21.45 9.04 0.90
CA SER A 171 21.74 8.64 2.28
C SER A 171 22.34 7.23 2.37
N ASN A 172 22.93 6.86 3.51
CA ASN A 172 23.45 5.50 3.69
C ASN A 172 22.30 4.50 3.89
N ILE A 173 21.96 3.78 2.81
CA ILE A 173 20.90 2.77 2.80
C ILE A 173 21.48 1.36 3.00
N THR A 174 20.79 0.58 3.83
CA THR A 174 21.03 -0.84 4.08
C THR A 174 19.75 -1.64 3.87
N ARG A 175 19.85 -2.98 3.75
CA ARG A 175 18.66 -3.85 3.71
C ARG A 175 17.79 -3.64 4.97
N GLN A 176 18.40 -3.49 6.14
CA GLN A 176 17.67 -3.26 7.38
C GLN A 176 16.94 -1.91 7.40
N TYR A 177 17.55 -0.85 6.83
CA TYR A 177 16.87 0.42 6.64
C TYR A 177 15.57 0.23 5.84
N ILE A 178 15.65 -0.48 4.72
CA ILE A 178 14.49 -0.76 3.87
C ILE A 178 13.42 -1.51 4.67
N ILE A 179 13.78 -2.60 5.36
CA ILE A 179 12.86 -3.35 6.22
C ILE A 179 12.21 -2.46 7.28
N ASN A 180 12.96 -1.57 7.92
CA ASN A 180 12.42 -0.63 8.90
C ASN A 180 11.43 0.35 8.27
N GLN A 181 11.71 0.85 7.05
CA GLN A 181 10.77 1.70 6.32
C GLN A 181 9.47 0.95 5.96
N LEU A 182 9.56 -0.35 5.64
CA LEU A 182 8.38 -1.20 5.45
C LEU A 182 7.55 -1.35 6.73
N ASN A 183 8.23 -1.61 7.85
CA ASN A 183 7.60 -1.69 9.16
C ASN A 183 6.88 -0.38 9.54
N LEU A 184 7.53 0.77 9.33
CA LEU A 184 6.93 2.09 9.55
C LEU A 184 5.75 2.35 8.62
N ALA A 185 5.79 1.80 7.42
CA ALA A 185 4.68 1.84 6.48
C ALA A 185 3.54 0.88 6.86
N GLY A 186 3.69 0.01 7.85
CA GLY A 186 2.64 -0.95 8.24
C GLY A 186 2.49 -2.13 7.25
N LEU A 187 3.47 -2.30 6.36
CA LEU A 187 3.54 -3.35 5.34
C LEU A 187 4.40 -4.48 5.81
#